data_AF-Q70WD9-F1
#
_entry.id   AF-Q70WD9-F1
#
_cell.length_a   1.000
_cell.length_b   1.000
_cell.length_c   1.000
_cell.angle_alpha   90.00
_cell.angle_beta   90.00
_cell.angle_gamma   90.00
#
_symmetry.space_group_name_H-M   'P 1'
#
loop_
_entity.id
_entity.type
_entity.pdbx_description
1 polymer ?
#
loop_
_entity_poly.entity_id
_entity_poly.type
_entity_poly.pdbx_seq_one_letter_code
_entity_poly.pdbx_strand_id
1 'polypeptide(L)'
;PPCSLISDCCAGNQRDSVGVGPSEPGCYPCPGPNMNPIALGSRWLAYAENKLIRCHQSRGGACGDNIQSYTATVISAAKTLKSGLTMVGKVVTQLTGTLPSGVTEDDVAIHSNSRRSPLVPGIITVIDTETVGEGQVLVSEDSDSDGIVAHFPAHEKPVCCMAFNTSGMLLVTTDTLGHDFHVFQILTHPWSSSQCAVHHLYTLHRGETEAKVQDICFSHDCRWVVVSTLRGTSHVFPINPYGGQPCVRTHMSPRVVNRMSRFQKSAGLEEIEQELTSKQGGR
;
A
#
# COMPACT_ATOMS: atom_id res chain seq x y z
N PRO A 1 2.78 -37.92 14.39
CA PRO A 1 3.47 -36.93 15.25
C PRO A 1 4.99 -37.15 15.18
N PRO A 2 5.83 -36.18 15.59
CA PRO A 2 5.50 -34.90 16.24
C PRO A 2 5.29 -33.74 15.25
N CYS A 3 4.87 -32.59 15.80
CA CYS A 3 5.02 -31.28 15.15
C CYS A 3 6.16 -30.53 15.84
N SER A 4 7.11 -30.00 15.08
CA SER A 4 8.19 -29.16 15.62
C SER A 4 8.83 -28.34 14.50
N LEU A 5 8.50 -27.04 14.43
CA LEU A 5 9.27 -25.93 13.85
C LEU A 5 8.42 -24.65 13.94
N ILE A 6 8.26 -24.15 15.17
CA ILE A 6 7.96 -22.73 15.39
C ILE A 6 9.32 -22.05 15.50
N SER A 7 9.57 -20.99 14.72
CA SER A 7 10.85 -20.29 14.74
C SER A 7 10.85 -19.22 15.83
N ASP A 8 11.56 -19.47 16.93
CA ASP A 8 11.74 -18.49 18.01
C ASP A 8 12.63 -17.34 17.54
N CYS A 9 12.06 -16.14 17.40
CA CYS A 9 12.79 -14.90 17.06
C CYS A 9 12.35 -13.72 17.95
N CYS A 10 12.26 -13.92 19.28
CA CYS A 10 11.78 -12.89 20.22
C CYS A 10 12.42 -12.94 21.64
N ALA A 11 13.76 -12.91 21.76
CA ALA A 11 14.46 -12.47 22.99
C ALA A 11 15.96 -12.23 22.74
N GLY A 12 16.54 -11.17 23.29
CA GLY A 12 17.99 -10.91 23.21
C GLY A 12 18.39 -9.43 23.32
N ASN A 13 18.20 -8.82 24.50
CA ASN A 13 18.47 -7.39 24.70
C ASN A 13 19.50 -7.17 25.82
N GLN A 14 20.78 -7.09 25.47
CA GLN A 14 21.83 -6.65 26.39
C GLN A 14 22.92 -5.85 25.65
N ARG A 15 23.17 -4.66 26.19
CA ARG A 15 24.10 -3.59 25.75
C ARG A 15 25.51 -4.07 25.39
N ASP A 16 26.09 -3.44 24.37
CA ASP A 16 27.38 -2.75 24.55
C ASP A 16 27.45 -1.51 23.64
N SER A 17 28.21 -0.49 24.04
CA SER A 17 28.16 0.86 23.43
C SER A 17 29.49 1.28 22.79
N VAL A 18 29.46 1.57 21.49
CA VAL A 18 30.51 2.33 20.79
C VAL A 18 29.84 3.44 19.96
N GLY A 19 30.26 4.69 20.16
CA GLY A 19 29.58 5.86 19.60
C GLY A 19 30.12 6.29 18.23
N VAL A 20 29.25 6.88 17.42
CA VAL A 20 29.57 7.64 16.19
C VAL A 20 28.84 8.99 16.27
N GLY A 21 29.43 10.03 15.68
CA GLY A 21 28.94 11.42 15.76
C GLY A 21 27.66 11.71 14.96
N PRO A 22 27.12 12.94 15.07
CA PRO A 22 25.86 13.31 14.45
C PRO A 22 25.97 13.49 12.93
N SER A 23 25.47 12.50 12.19
CA SER A 23 24.89 12.73 10.86
C SER A 23 23.41 13.10 11.00
N GLU A 24 22.86 13.86 10.05
CA GLU A 24 21.46 14.29 10.11
C GLU A 24 20.51 13.09 9.90
N PRO A 25 19.47 12.92 10.74
CA PRO A 25 18.55 11.78 10.63
C PRO A 25 17.56 11.99 9.47
N GLY A 26 17.93 11.52 8.28
CA GLY A 26 17.12 11.57 7.05
C GLY A 26 15.83 10.72 7.06
N CYS A 27 15.40 10.21 8.21
CA CYS A 27 14.18 9.43 8.38
C CYS A 27 13.37 9.96 9.57
N TYR A 28 12.07 10.22 9.35
CA TYR A 28 11.20 10.80 10.36
C TYR A 28 10.72 9.70 11.33
N PRO A 29 10.88 9.86 12.66
CA PRO A 29 10.44 8.85 13.61
C PRO A 29 8.92 8.75 13.60
N CYS A 30 8.38 7.63 13.09
CA CYS A 30 6.96 7.33 13.22
C CYS A 30 6.66 7.08 14.71
N PRO A 31 5.70 7.77 15.35
CA PRO A 31 5.32 7.54 16.75
C PRO A 31 4.42 6.28 16.91
N GLY A 32 4.76 5.22 16.18
CA GLY A 32 4.23 3.86 16.34
C GLY A 32 5.35 2.92 16.85
N PRO A 33 5.07 1.61 16.97
CA PRO A 33 6.05 0.65 17.48
C PRO A 33 7.25 0.43 16.54
N ASN A 34 7.12 0.73 15.24
CA ASN A 34 8.22 0.69 14.27
C ASN A 34 8.69 2.11 13.94
N MET A 35 9.96 2.42 14.22
CA MET A 35 10.52 3.76 13.98
C MET A 35 10.75 4.07 12.48
N ASN A 36 10.90 3.03 11.64
CA ASN A 36 10.87 3.11 10.19
C ASN A 36 10.05 1.92 9.63
N PRO A 37 8.98 2.13 8.84
CA PRO A 37 8.21 1.04 8.24
C PRO A 37 8.99 0.36 7.10
N ILE A 38 9.30 -0.92 7.30
CA ILE A 38 9.97 -1.79 6.31
C ILE A 38 9.20 -3.10 6.14
N ALA A 39 9.34 -3.74 4.98
CA ALA A 39 8.92 -5.11 4.74
C ALA A 39 9.99 -5.86 3.95
N LEU A 40 10.48 -6.97 4.50
CA LEU A 40 11.40 -7.88 3.81
C LEU A 40 10.60 -9.05 3.20
N GLY A 41 10.68 -9.20 1.89
CA GLY A 41 10.20 -10.38 1.16
C GLY A 41 11.29 -11.43 0.99
N SER A 42 11.09 -12.37 0.07
CA SER A 42 12.08 -13.42 -0.26
C SER A 42 13.30 -12.92 -1.04
N ARG A 43 13.22 -11.73 -1.64
CA ARG A 43 14.26 -11.10 -2.49
C ARG A 43 14.26 -9.57 -2.40
N TRP A 44 13.15 -8.94 -2.01
CA TRP A 44 13.01 -7.49 -2.05
C TRP A 44 12.82 -6.91 -0.65
N LEU A 45 13.45 -5.76 -0.41
CA LEU A 45 13.20 -4.93 0.77
C LEU A 45 12.39 -3.72 0.32
N ALA A 46 11.19 -3.56 0.86
CA ALA A 46 10.40 -2.34 0.76
C ALA A 46 10.63 -1.48 2.00
N TYR A 47 10.72 -0.17 1.84
CA TYR A 47 10.81 0.79 2.94
C TYR A 47 10.03 2.08 2.60
N ALA A 48 9.63 2.81 3.64
CA ALA A 48 8.92 4.07 3.49
C ALA A 48 9.90 5.22 3.15
N GLU A 49 9.63 5.92 2.06
CA GLU A 49 10.46 7.01 1.54
C GLU A 49 9.75 8.37 1.73
N ASN A 50 10.51 9.45 1.93
CA ASN A 50 9.96 10.79 2.20
C ASN A 50 9.87 11.69 0.96
N LYS A 51 10.55 11.33 -0.14
CA LYS A 51 10.71 12.14 -1.35
C LYS A 51 10.40 11.33 -2.61
N LEU A 52 9.76 11.97 -3.61
CA LEU A 52 9.49 11.35 -4.90
C LEU A 52 10.66 11.59 -5.86
N ILE A 53 11.43 10.54 -6.11
CA ILE A 53 12.63 10.55 -6.96
C ILE A 53 12.20 10.21 -8.39
N ARG A 54 12.19 11.22 -9.26
CA ARG A 54 11.46 11.18 -10.54
C ARG A 54 12.07 10.22 -11.57
N CYS A 55 13.38 10.00 -11.58
CA CYS A 55 14.03 9.02 -12.45
C CYS A 55 13.54 7.59 -12.17
N HIS A 56 13.31 7.22 -10.90
CA HIS A 56 12.87 5.88 -10.52
C HIS A 56 11.35 5.68 -10.53
N GLN A 57 10.56 6.73 -10.77
CA GLN A 57 9.11 6.70 -10.54
C GLN A 57 8.42 5.64 -11.43
N SER A 58 7.99 4.56 -10.78
CA SER A 58 7.30 3.44 -11.42
C SER A 58 5.89 3.81 -11.88
N ARG A 59 5.37 3.05 -12.85
CA ARG A 59 4.05 3.28 -13.45
C ARG A 59 2.94 2.72 -12.56
N GLY A 60 2.27 3.59 -11.81
CA GLY A 60 1.13 3.25 -10.97
C GLY A 60 1.24 3.79 -9.56
N GLY A 61 0.95 2.95 -8.56
CA GLY A 61 0.70 3.38 -7.19
C GLY A 61 -0.78 3.70 -6.96
N ALA A 62 -1.10 4.39 -5.86
CA ALA A 62 -2.48 4.74 -5.48
C ALA A 62 -2.73 6.25 -5.28
N CYS A 63 -1.68 7.09 -5.32
CA CYS A 63 -1.78 8.54 -5.13
C CYS A 63 -1.06 9.29 -6.27
N GLY A 64 -1.60 10.43 -6.73
CA GLY A 64 -1.02 11.28 -7.78
C GLY A 64 -1.90 11.46 -9.01
N ASP A 65 -1.50 12.33 -9.94
CA ASP A 65 -2.38 12.89 -10.99
C ASP A 65 -2.86 11.93 -12.09
N ASN A 66 -2.45 10.65 -12.07
CA ASN A 66 -2.72 9.68 -13.14
C ASN A 66 -3.09 8.29 -12.59
N ILE A 67 -4.08 8.24 -11.70
CA ILE A 67 -4.52 7.00 -11.02
C ILE A 67 -5.18 6.04 -12.01
N GLN A 68 -4.63 4.83 -12.13
CA GLN A 68 -5.27 3.69 -12.81
C GLN A 68 -5.49 2.52 -11.83
N SER A 69 -6.46 2.69 -10.92
CA SER A 69 -6.91 1.62 -10.03
C SER A 69 -7.85 0.67 -10.77
N TYR A 70 -7.36 -0.52 -11.14
CA TYR A 70 -8.02 -1.44 -12.09
C TYR A 70 -9.24 -2.20 -11.54
N THR A 71 -9.60 -2.00 -10.27
CA THR A 71 -10.47 -2.91 -9.49
C THR A 71 -11.41 -2.18 -8.51
N ALA A 72 -11.69 -0.89 -8.72
CA ALA A 72 -12.56 -0.07 -7.87
C ALA A 72 -14.07 -0.42 -7.97
N THR A 73 -14.41 -1.70 -7.78
CA THR A 73 -15.79 -2.22 -7.83
C THR A 73 -16.41 -2.20 -6.44
N VAL A 74 -17.08 -1.07 -6.14
CA VAL A 74 -18.01 -0.87 -5.02
C VAL A 74 -17.39 -0.91 -3.61
N ILE A 75 -16.96 0.27 -3.15
CA ILE A 75 -17.40 0.86 -1.87
C ILE A 75 -17.39 2.40 -2.04
N SER A 76 -18.43 3.06 -1.51
CA SER A 76 -18.55 4.51 -1.30
C SER A 76 -18.28 5.47 -2.49
N ALA A 77 -19.29 5.66 -3.35
CA ALA A 77 -19.37 6.80 -4.28
C ALA A 77 -19.81 8.12 -3.56
N ALA A 78 -19.28 8.39 -2.37
CA ALA A 78 -19.76 9.45 -1.46
C ALA A 78 -18.71 10.50 -1.04
N LYS A 79 -17.52 10.51 -1.67
CA LYS A 79 -16.53 11.62 -1.55
C LYS A 79 -16.53 12.58 -2.76
N THR A 80 -17.62 12.60 -3.53
CA THR A 80 -17.88 13.65 -4.53
C THR A 80 -18.10 15.00 -3.82
N LEU A 81 -17.68 16.10 -4.47
CA LEU A 81 -17.76 17.50 -3.99
C LEU A 81 -16.77 17.90 -2.86
N LYS A 82 -15.59 18.40 -3.25
CA LYS A 82 -14.91 19.51 -2.52
C LYS A 82 -13.84 20.30 -3.28
N SER A 83 -13.28 19.78 -4.38
CA SER A 83 -12.21 20.47 -5.15
C SER A 83 -12.66 21.07 -6.49
N GLY A 84 -13.97 21.29 -6.70
CA GLY A 84 -14.55 21.57 -8.02
C GLY A 84 -14.90 23.04 -8.35
N LEU A 85 -14.43 24.03 -7.59
CA LEU A 85 -14.86 25.44 -7.73
C LEU A 85 -13.71 26.46 -7.58
N THR A 86 -12.84 26.56 -8.59
CA THR A 86 -11.79 27.62 -8.65
C THR A 86 -11.48 28.18 -10.05
N MET A 87 -12.04 27.64 -11.15
CA MET A 87 -11.56 27.96 -12.52
C MET A 87 -12.64 28.27 -13.57
N VAL A 88 -13.66 29.05 -13.19
CA VAL A 88 -14.43 29.88 -14.14
C VAL A 88 -14.60 31.28 -13.52
N GLY A 89 -13.83 32.26 -13.98
CA GLY A 89 -13.81 33.57 -13.31
C GLY A 89 -12.95 34.69 -13.93
N LYS A 90 -12.39 34.52 -15.13
CA LYS A 90 -11.71 35.61 -15.87
C LYS A 90 -11.94 35.47 -17.38
N VAL A 91 -12.82 36.32 -17.92
CA VAL A 91 -12.64 37.11 -19.16
C VAL A 91 -13.89 37.99 -19.38
N VAL A 92 -13.66 39.30 -19.39
CA VAL A 92 -14.40 40.38 -20.06
C VAL A 92 -15.93 40.27 -20.19
N THR A 93 -16.63 41.03 -19.34
CA THR A 93 -17.51 42.11 -19.82
C THR A 93 -17.28 43.36 -18.98
N GLN A 94 -17.14 44.52 -19.63
CA GLN A 94 -17.29 45.81 -18.95
C GLN A 94 -18.77 46.22 -18.99
N LEU A 95 -19.24 46.97 -17.98
CA LEU A 95 -19.93 48.26 -18.11
C LEU A 95 -20.67 48.65 -16.81
N THR A 96 -20.50 49.92 -16.39
CA THR A 96 -21.36 50.72 -15.48
C THR A 96 -21.88 50.16 -14.14
N GLY A 97 -21.57 50.89 -13.06
CA GLY A 97 -22.66 51.55 -12.30
C GLY A 97 -22.91 51.14 -10.83
N THR A 98 -22.64 52.08 -9.92
CA THR A 98 -23.34 52.35 -8.63
C THR A 98 -23.42 51.29 -7.51
N LEU A 99 -22.90 51.71 -6.34
CA LEU A 99 -23.26 51.31 -4.96
C LEU A 99 -24.64 51.93 -4.55
N PRO A 100 -25.30 51.60 -3.40
CA PRO A 100 -24.66 51.31 -2.09
C PRO A 100 -25.37 50.40 -1.03
N SER A 101 -24.62 50.19 0.07
CA SER A 101 -25.02 50.03 1.48
C SER A 101 -25.95 48.90 1.98
N GLY A 102 -25.42 48.15 2.96
CA GLY A 102 -26.15 47.38 3.96
C GLY A 102 -25.21 46.99 5.13
N VAL A 103 -25.59 47.29 6.37
CA VAL A 103 -24.87 46.98 7.62
C VAL A 103 -25.53 45.77 8.33
N THR A 104 -24.98 45.07 9.32
CA THR A 104 -23.75 45.22 10.16
C THR A 104 -22.81 43.99 9.95
N GLU A 105 -21.86 43.53 10.79
CA GLU A 105 -21.36 43.80 12.17
C GLU A 105 -19.88 43.32 12.28
N ASP A 106 -19.19 43.57 13.40
CA ASP A 106 -17.81 43.13 13.66
C ASP A 106 -17.68 41.72 14.26
N ASP A 107 -16.60 40.99 13.91
CA ASP A 107 -15.54 40.64 14.89
C ASP A 107 -14.21 40.28 14.18
N VAL A 108 -13.07 40.56 14.81
CA VAL A 108 -11.73 40.57 14.19
C VAL A 108 -10.86 39.40 14.69
N ALA A 109 -11.09 38.21 14.10
CA ALA A 109 -10.27 37.02 14.33
C ALA A 109 -9.07 36.93 13.35
N ILE A 110 -8.10 37.84 13.51
CA ILE A 110 -6.86 37.86 12.71
C ILE A 110 -6.00 36.58 12.97
N HIS A 111 -5.54 35.97 11.88
CA HIS A 111 -4.50 34.93 11.82
C HIS A 111 -4.75 33.60 12.57
N SER A 112 -5.61 32.74 12.03
CA SER A 112 -5.31 31.30 12.01
C SER A 112 -4.31 30.98 10.88
N ASN A 113 -3.09 31.55 10.98
CA ASN A 113 -1.98 31.23 10.08
C ASN A 113 -1.40 29.86 10.45
N SER A 114 -2.26 28.83 10.37
CA SER A 114 -1.90 27.44 10.54
C SER A 114 -0.86 27.11 9.49
N ARG A 115 0.38 26.95 9.96
CA ARG A 115 1.49 26.50 9.13
C ARG A 115 1.12 25.11 8.65
N ARG A 116 0.52 25.00 7.46
CA ARG A 116 0.32 23.72 6.80
C ARG A 116 1.71 23.15 6.62
N SER A 117 2.08 22.18 7.47
CA SER A 117 3.24 21.34 7.19
C SER A 117 3.07 20.79 5.77
N PRO A 118 4.14 20.67 4.98
CA PRO A 118 4.07 19.93 3.74
C PRO A 118 3.35 18.61 3.99
N LEU A 119 2.32 18.30 3.20
CA LEU A 119 1.66 17.00 3.28
C LEU A 119 2.69 15.98 2.80
N VAL A 120 3.35 15.31 3.74
CA VAL A 120 4.38 14.31 3.44
C VAL A 120 3.65 13.07 2.91
N PRO A 121 3.78 12.73 1.61
CA PRO A 121 3.13 11.56 1.05
C PRO A 121 3.78 10.28 1.60
N GLY A 122 3.02 9.20 1.63
CA GLY A 122 3.56 7.88 1.87
C GLY A 122 4.10 7.31 0.57
N ILE A 123 5.41 7.44 0.34
CA ILE A 123 6.10 6.87 -0.82
C ILE A 123 6.75 5.55 -0.39
N ILE A 124 6.83 4.61 -1.32
CA ILE A 124 7.49 3.32 -1.12
C ILE A 124 8.62 3.21 -2.13
N THR A 125 9.82 2.92 -1.63
CA THR A 125 10.93 2.41 -2.44
C THR A 125 11.07 0.92 -2.18
N VAL A 126 11.33 0.15 -3.23
CA VAL A 126 11.58 -1.29 -3.19
C VAL A 126 12.92 -1.56 -3.85
N ILE A 127 13.83 -2.21 -3.14
CA ILE A 127 15.16 -2.58 -3.62
C ILE A 127 15.33 -4.10 -3.69
N ASP A 128 16.23 -4.57 -4.55
CA ASP A 128 16.58 -5.97 -4.71
C ASP A 128 17.75 -6.34 -3.78
N THR A 129 17.52 -7.23 -2.81
CA THR A 129 18.55 -7.57 -1.83
C THR A 129 19.74 -8.32 -2.46
N GLU A 130 19.59 -8.91 -3.65
CA GLU A 130 20.70 -9.52 -4.40
C GLU A 130 21.66 -8.49 -5.01
N THR A 131 21.24 -7.23 -5.15
CA THR A 131 22.05 -6.14 -5.73
C THR A 131 22.76 -5.28 -4.68
N VAL A 132 22.54 -5.55 -3.40
CA VAL A 132 23.16 -4.83 -2.29
C VAL A 132 24.63 -5.27 -2.17
N GLY A 133 25.54 -4.50 -2.78
CA GLY A 133 26.98 -4.79 -2.79
C GLY A 133 27.63 -4.63 -1.42
N GLU A 134 28.24 -3.47 -1.14
CA GLU A 134 28.96 -3.21 0.11
C GLU A 134 28.02 -2.85 1.28
N GLY A 135 26.91 -3.60 1.42
CA GLY A 135 25.93 -3.42 2.51
C GLY A 135 25.01 -2.21 2.41
N GLN A 136 25.07 -1.44 1.31
CA GLN A 136 24.26 -0.24 1.07
C GLN A 136 23.82 -0.14 -0.39
N VAL A 137 22.68 0.50 -0.65
CA VAL A 137 22.20 0.90 -1.98
C VAL A 137 22.23 2.42 -2.07
N LEU A 138 22.95 2.96 -3.05
CA LEU A 138 23.03 4.40 -3.28
C LEU A 138 21.93 4.82 -4.26
N VAL A 139 20.83 5.30 -3.71
CA VAL A 139 19.72 5.89 -4.47
C VAL A 139 20.20 7.21 -5.09
N SER A 140 20.12 7.34 -6.41
CA SER A 140 20.62 8.50 -7.17
C SER A 140 19.47 9.31 -7.74
N GLU A 141 19.45 10.62 -7.52
CA GLU A 141 18.37 11.47 -8.06
C GLU A 141 18.53 11.78 -9.56
N ASP A 142 19.75 11.65 -10.10
CA ASP A 142 20.13 12.10 -11.45
C ASP A 142 20.34 10.95 -12.46
N SER A 143 20.32 9.68 -12.01
CA SER A 143 20.59 8.51 -12.84
C SER A 143 19.79 7.29 -12.39
N ASP A 144 19.43 6.39 -13.30
CA ASP A 144 18.93 5.06 -12.92
C ASP A 144 19.99 4.34 -12.08
N SER A 145 19.72 4.18 -10.79
CA SER A 145 20.60 3.51 -9.83
C SER A 145 20.37 2.00 -9.88
N ASP A 146 21.45 1.23 -9.87
CA ASP A 146 21.35 -0.22 -9.77
C ASP A 146 20.59 -0.64 -8.49
N GLY A 147 19.88 -1.76 -8.58
CA GLY A 147 19.18 -2.36 -7.46
C GLY A 147 17.82 -1.80 -7.04
N ILE A 148 17.33 -0.68 -7.60
CA ILE A 148 15.95 -0.25 -7.36
C ILE A 148 14.99 -1.01 -8.26
N VAL A 149 14.01 -1.66 -7.63
CA VAL A 149 12.97 -2.48 -8.27
C VAL A 149 11.76 -1.62 -8.62
N ALA A 150 11.30 -0.82 -7.67
CA ALA A 150 10.16 0.07 -7.83
C ALA A 150 10.26 1.28 -6.88
N HIS A 151 9.70 2.42 -7.28
CA HIS A 151 9.59 3.61 -6.44
C HIS A 151 8.29 4.34 -6.78
N PHE A 152 7.33 4.42 -5.84
CA PHE A 152 5.98 4.87 -6.16
C PHE A 152 5.22 5.55 -4.99
N PRO A 153 4.33 6.52 -5.30
CA PRO A 153 3.42 7.12 -4.33
C PRO A 153 2.28 6.15 -3.95
N ALA A 154 2.22 5.77 -2.67
CA ALA A 154 1.28 4.79 -2.15
C ALA A 154 0.15 5.41 -1.32
N HIS A 155 0.40 6.49 -0.58
CA HIS A 155 -0.57 7.15 0.31
C HIS A 155 -0.43 8.68 0.29
N GLU A 156 -1.51 9.41 0.61
CA GLU A 156 -1.47 10.88 0.80
C GLU A 156 -0.75 11.32 2.09
N LYS A 157 -0.55 10.39 3.03
CA LYS A 157 0.09 10.59 4.34
C LYS A 157 1.20 9.56 4.55
N PRO A 158 2.14 9.76 5.50
CA PRO A 158 3.24 8.83 5.70
C PRO A 158 2.77 7.41 5.99
N VAL A 159 3.45 6.43 5.39
CA VAL A 159 3.25 5.00 5.66
C VAL A 159 3.60 4.72 7.13
N CYS A 160 2.87 3.83 7.81
CA CYS A 160 3.24 3.37 9.16
C CYS A 160 3.47 1.86 9.28
N CYS A 161 2.94 1.06 8.35
CA CYS A 161 3.14 -0.39 8.32
C CYS A 161 3.05 -0.92 6.88
N MET A 162 3.79 -1.98 6.59
CA MET A 162 3.80 -2.67 5.32
C MET A 162 4.18 -4.15 5.49
N ALA A 163 3.72 -5.02 4.61
CA ALA A 163 4.08 -6.44 4.58
C ALA A 163 4.05 -7.00 3.16
N PHE A 164 5.03 -7.86 2.82
CA PHE A 164 5.01 -8.65 1.59
C PHE A 164 4.22 -9.94 1.77
N ASN A 165 3.66 -10.48 0.67
CA ASN A 165 3.19 -11.85 0.63
C ASN A 165 4.37 -12.84 0.46
N THR A 166 4.12 -14.13 0.65
CA THR A 166 5.14 -15.19 0.58
C THR A 166 5.88 -15.27 -0.77
N SER A 167 5.32 -14.73 -1.85
CA SER A 167 5.97 -14.68 -3.17
C SER A 167 6.70 -13.36 -3.49
N GLY A 168 6.69 -12.38 -2.59
CA GLY A 168 7.26 -11.03 -2.80
C GLY A 168 6.55 -10.15 -3.84
N MET A 169 5.59 -10.68 -4.60
CA MET A 169 4.93 -9.96 -5.70
C MET A 169 3.80 -9.04 -5.23
N LEU A 170 3.24 -9.28 -4.04
CA LEU A 170 2.18 -8.46 -3.45
C LEU A 170 2.70 -7.76 -2.20
N LEU A 171 2.47 -6.46 -2.12
CA LEU A 171 2.83 -5.61 -0.99
C LEU A 171 1.57 -4.94 -0.47
N VAL A 172 1.21 -5.16 0.80
CA VAL A 172 0.13 -4.43 1.47
C VAL A 172 0.72 -3.35 2.37
N THR A 173 0.22 -2.12 2.28
CA THR A 173 0.70 -0.99 3.10
C THR A 173 -0.44 -0.12 3.61
N THR A 174 -0.18 0.66 4.67
CA THR A 174 -1.17 1.55 5.31
C THR A 174 -0.52 2.82 5.85
N ASP A 175 -1.28 3.91 5.87
CA ASP A 175 -0.82 5.21 6.37
C ASP A 175 -0.87 5.30 7.91
N THR A 176 -0.46 6.44 8.45
CA THR A 176 -0.45 6.74 9.89
C THR A 176 -1.81 6.76 10.59
N LEU A 177 -2.94 6.70 9.86
CA LEU A 177 -4.31 6.62 10.40
C LEU A 177 -4.78 5.17 10.57
N GLY A 178 -4.30 4.28 9.70
CA GLY A 178 -4.70 2.87 9.67
C GLY A 178 -6.17 2.66 9.28
N HIS A 179 -6.79 3.60 8.55
CA HIS A 179 -8.17 3.49 8.06
C HIS A 179 -8.29 2.51 6.89
N ASP A 180 -7.38 2.66 5.92
CA ASP A 180 -7.37 1.98 4.64
C ASP A 180 -6.01 1.28 4.41
N PHE A 181 -6.04 0.16 3.71
CA PHE A 181 -4.89 -0.68 3.43
C PHE A 181 -4.83 -0.93 1.92
N HIS A 182 -3.75 -0.49 1.27
CA HIS A 182 -3.59 -0.62 -0.17
C HIS A 182 -2.76 -1.86 -0.49
N VAL A 183 -3.33 -2.77 -1.28
CA VAL A 183 -2.65 -3.97 -1.79
C VAL A 183 -2.16 -3.68 -3.20
N PHE A 184 -0.85 -3.72 -3.40
CA PHE A 184 -0.19 -3.51 -4.68
C PHE A 184 0.36 -4.82 -5.23
N GLN A 185 0.30 -4.98 -6.55
CA GLN A 185 1.06 -5.99 -7.29
C GLN A 185 2.21 -5.31 -8.04
N ILE A 186 3.43 -5.77 -7.78
CA ILE A 186 4.66 -5.26 -8.40
C ILE A 186 5.00 -6.15 -9.60
N LEU A 187 5.01 -5.57 -10.79
CA LEU A 187 5.41 -6.22 -12.05
C LEU A 187 6.67 -5.54 -12.58
N THR A 188 7.81 -6.15 -12.27
CA THR A 188 9.14 -5.60 -12.52
C THR A 188 9.50 -5.52 -14.00
N HIS A 189 10.29 -4.53 -14.36
CA HIS A 189 10.88 -4.41 -15.69
C HIS A 189 12.40 -4.69 -15.62
N PRO A 190 12.98 -5.56 -16.48
CA PRO A 190 14.36 -6.02 -16.32
C PRO A 190 15.48 -4.96 -16.40
N TRP A 191 15.15 -3.73 -16.81
CA TRP A 191 16.14 -2.69 -17.12
C TRP A 191 15.95 -1.33 -16.43
N SER A 192 14.83 -1.08 -15.73
CA SER A 192 14.59 0.22 -15.06
C SER A 192 13.35 0.20 -14.15
N SER A 193 13.48 0.74 -12.94
CA SER A 193 12.39 0.96 -11.98
C SER A 193 11.29 1.89 -12.49
N SER A 194 11.63 2.84 -13.36
CA SER A 194 10.66 3.74 -14.04
C SER A 194 9.66 3.00 -14.95
N GLN A 195 10.03 1.80 -15.40
CA GLN A 195 9.24 0.97 -16.30
C GLN A 195 8.54 -0.18 -15.58
N CYS A 196 8.85 -0.42 -14.30
CA CYS A 196 8.07 -1.30 -13.42
C CYS A 196 6.61 -0.81 -13.36
N ALA A 197 5.65 -1.74 -13.44
CA ALA A 197 4.23 -1.45 -13.26
C ALA A 197 3.79 -1.84 -11.84
N VAL A 198 3.16 -0.91 -11.13
CA VAL A 198 2.70 -1.10 -9.75
C VAL A 198 1.18 -0.97 -9.72
N HIS A 199 0.50 -2.11 -9.88
CA HIS A 199 -0.95 -2.16 -9.96
C HIS A 199 -1.57 -2.13 -8.55
N HIS A 200 -2.32 -1.08 -8.25
CA HIS A 200 -3.19 -1.06 -7.07
C HIS A 200 -4.37 -2.02 -7.29
N LEU A 201 -4.41 -3.11 -6.51
CA LEU A 201 -5.41 -4.19 -6.62
C LEU A 201 -6.59 -4.05 -5.66
N TYR A 202 -6.38 -3.53 -4.45
CA TYR A 202 -7.43 -3.38 -3.44
C TYR A 202 -7.16 -2.24 -2.48
N THR A 203 -8.20 -1.46 -2.16
CA THR A 203 -8.31 -0.76 -0.87
C THR A 203 -9.12 -1.63 0.07
N LEU A 204 -8.52 -2.09 1.17
CA LEU A 204 -9.21 -2.81 2.24
C LEU A 204 -9.57 -1.79 3.33
N HIS A 205 -10.87 -1.54 3.52
CA HIS A 205 -11.35 -0.55 4.48
C HIS A 205 -11.59 -1.16 5.87
N ARG A 206 -10.90 -0.64 6.89
CA ARG A 206 -10.93 -1.15 8.28
C ARG A 206 -11.89 -0.38 9.19
N GLY A 207 -12.31 0.82 8.81
CA GLY A 207 -13.31 1.63 9.51
C GLY A 207 -12.85 3.06 9.80
N GLU A 208 -13.83 3.97 9.92
CA GLU A 208 -13.68 5.44 10.04
C GLU A 208 -12.86 5.95 11.25
N THR A 209 -12.75 5.19 12.34
CA THR A 209 -11.95 5.60 13.51
C THR A 209 -10.49 5.22 13.32
N GLU A 210 -9.54 6.14 13.56
CA GLU A 210 -8.11 5.85 13.50
C GLU A 210 -7.71 4.67 14.41
N ALA A 211 -6.70 3.90 13.99
CA ALA A 211 -6.09 2.86 14.81
C ALA A 211 -4.62 2.65 14.44
N LYS A 212 -3.78 2.45 15.45
CA LYS A 212 -2.38 2.05 15.23
C LYS A 212 -2.32 0.56 14.91
N VAL A 213 -1.79 0.27 13.73
CA VAL A 213 -1.55 -1.09 13.22
C VAL A 213 -0.36 -1.67 13.97
N GLN A 214 -0.48 -2.94 14.35
CA GLN A 214 0.54 -3.70 15.05
C GLN A 214 1.25 -4.68 14.12
N ASP A 215 0.48 -5.35 13.25
CA ASP A 215 0.95 -6.40 12.36
C ASP A 215 0.02 -6.54 11.14
N ILE A 216 0.56 -6.98 10.00
CA ILE A 216 -0.19 -7.32 8.80
C ILE A 216 0.38 -8.60 8.20
N CYS A 217 -0.47 -9.61 7.99
CA CYS A 217 -0.06 -10.94 7.51
C CYS A 217 -0.95 -11.43 6.37
N PHE A 218 -0.36 -12.07 5.36
CA PHE A 218 -1.08 -12.79 4.31
C PHE A 218 -1.31 -14.25 4.71
N SER A 219 -2.44 -14.83 4.31
CA SER A 219 -2.56 -16.30 4.28
C SER A 219 -1.54 -16.92 3.32
N HIS A 220 -1.13 -18.16 3.57
CA HIS A 220 -0.12 -18.86 2.76
C HIS A 220 -0.51 -19.01 1.28
N ASP A 221 -1.80 -19.07 0.97
CA ASP A 221 -2.37 -19.09 -0.37
C ASP A 221 -2.62 -17.68 -0.97
N CYS A 222 -2.26 -16.63 -0.23
CA CYS A 222 -2.41 -15.22 -0.58
C CYS A 222 -3.85 -14.77 -0.87
N ARG A 223 -4.86 -15.47 -0.34
CA ARG A 223 -6.29 -15.13 -0.50
C ARG A 223 -6.89 -14.33 0.66
N TRP A 224 -6.19 -14.21 1.77
CA TRP A 224 -6.62 -13.40 2.91
C TRP A 224 -5.50 -12.48 3.36
N VAL A 225 -5.88 -11.28 3.81
CA VAL A 225 -5.00 -10.37 4.56
C VAL A 225 -5.60 -10.20 5.96
N VAL A 226 -4.80 -10.41 6.98
CA VAL A 226 -5.14 -10.14 8.38
C VAL A 226 -4.39 -8.89 8.83
N VAL A 227 -5.11 -7.93 9.39
CA VAL A 227 -4.56 -6.71 10.00
C VAL A 227 -4.87 -6.72 11.49
N SER A 228 -3.84 -6.69 12.34
CA SER A 228 -4.00 -6.58 13.79
C SER A 228 -3.72 -5.15 14.26
N THR A 229 -4.51 -4.65 15.21
CA THR A 229 -4.42 -3.28 15.74
C THR A 229 -4.16 -3.27 17.24
N LEU A 230 -3.45 -2.25 17.74
CA LEU A 230 -3.15 -2.08 19.18
C LEU A 230 -4.40 -1.91 20.07
N ARG A 231 -5.59 -1.79 19.48
CA ARG A 231 -6.89 -1.81 20.19
C ARG A 231 -7.42 -3.23 20.45
N GLY A 232 -6.64 -4.28 20.17
CA GLY A 232 -7.04 -5.67 20.37
C GLY A 232 -8.05 -6.18 19.34
N THR A 233 -8.18 -5.50 18.18
CA THR A 233 -9.04 -5.97 17.07
C THR A 233 -8.19 -6.40 15.88
N SER A 234 -8.52 -7.57 15.33
CA SER A 234 -7.94 -8.07 14.08
C SER A 234 -9.02 -8.14 13.01
N HIS A 235 -8.71 -7.64 11.82
CA HIS A 235 -9.62 -7.54 10.67
C HIS A 235 -9.14 -8.48 9.58
N VAL A 236 -10.06 -9.25 9.00
CA VAL A 236 -9.75 -10.33 8.05
C VAL A 236 -10.40 -10.01 6.71
N PHE A 237 -9.59 -9.75 5.69
CA PHE A 237 -10.03 -9.28 4.39
C PHE A 237 -9.80 -10.34 3.31
N PRO A 238 -10.83 -10.74 2.55
CA PRO A 238 -10.67 -11.64 1.41
C PRO A 238 -10.09 -10.87 0.20
N ILE A 239 -9.16 -11.49 -0.51
CA ILE A 239 -8.51 -10.97 -1.73
C ILE A 239 -8.31 -12.09 -2.76
N ASN A 240 -7.94 -11.74 -3.99
CA ASN A 240 -7.41 -12.70 -4.97
C ASN A 240 -5.98 -12.25 -5.33
N PRO A 241 -4.97 -13.13 -5.27
CA PRO A 241 -3.60 -12.73 -5.63
C PRO A 241 -3.43 -12.30 -7.09
N TYR A 242 -4.41 -12.61 -7.95
CA TYR A 242 -4.49 -12.15 -9.35
C TYR A 242 -5.50 -10.99 -9.56
N GLY A 243 -5.94 -10.33 -8.48
CA GLY A 243 -6.90 -9.23 -8.53
C GLY A 243 -8.35 -9.64 -8.86
N GLY A 244 -9.25 -8.64 -8.85
CA GLY A 244 -10.69 -8.83 -9.08
C GLY A 244 -11.47 -9.31 -7.85
N GLN A 245 -12.79 -9.43 -7.98
CA GLN A 245 -13.67 -9.60 -6.82
C GLN A 245 -13.51 -10.97 -6.12
N PRO A 246 -13.33 -11.01 -4.79
CA PRO A 246 -13.46 -12.22 -3.99
C PRO A 246 -14.86 -12.84 -4.13
N CYS A 247 -14.93 -14.17 -4.19
CA CYS A 247 -16.21 -14.90 -4.22
C CYS A 247 -16.09 -16.30 -3.61
N VAL A 248 -17.24 -16.94 -3.36
CA VAL A 248 -17.34 -18.30 -2.82
C VAL A 248 -16.42 -19.28 -3.57
N ARG A 249 -16.41 -19.26 -4.91
CA ARG A 249 -15.55 -20.13 -5.72
C ARG A 249 -14.06 -19.89 -5.49
N THR A 250 -13.62 -18.65 -5.32
CA THR A 250 -12.19 -18.35 -5.12
C THR A 250 -11.72 -18.64 -3.69
N HIS A 251 -12.62 -18.79 -2.71
CA HIS A 251 -12.25 -18.93 -1.29
C HIS A 251 -12.64 -20.27 -0.65
N MET A 252 -13.68 -20.96 -1.13
CA MET A 252 -14.11 -22.28 -0.61
C MET A 252 -13.38 -23.47 -1.25
N SER A 253 -12.68 -23.27 -2.37
CA SER A 253 -11.78 -24.30 -2.93
C SER A 253 -10.49 -24.38 -2.13
N PRO A 254 -9.95 -25.58 -1.81
CA PRO A 254 -8.61 -25.70 -1.23
C PRO A 254 -7.49 -25.38 -2.25
N ARG A 255 -7.79 -25.38 -3.56
CA ARG A 255 -6.82 -25.07 -4.62
C ARG A 255 -7.02 -23.65 -5.14
N VAL A 256 -5.92 -22.89 -5.23
CA VAL A 256 -5.87 -21.61 -5.96
C VAL A 256 -5.90 -21.90 -7.46
N VAL A 257 -6.79 -21.24 -8.20
CA VAL A 257 -6.97 -21.44 -9.64
C VAL A 257 -6.53 -20.18 -10.40
N ASN A 258 -5.53 -20.33 -11.28
CA ASN A 258 -5.11 -19.23 -12.15
C ASN A 258 -6.26 -18.93 -13.14
N ARG A 259 -6.74 -17.68 -13.18
CA ARG A 259 -7.83 -17.22 -14.05
C ARG A 259 -7.56 -17.42 -15.55
N MET A 260 -6.29 -17.48 -15.96
CA MET A 260 -5.90 -17.78 -17.34
C MET A 260 -5.89 -19.28 -17.65
N SER A 261 -5.82 -20.14 -16.62
CA SER A 261 -5.81 -21.59 -16.77
C SER A 261 -7.21 -22.13 -17.07
N ARG A 262 -7.55 -22.19 -18.36
CA ARG A 262 -8.73 -22.93 -18.85
C ARG A 262 -8.60 -24.45 -18.63
N PHE A 263 -7.40 -24.93 -18.28
CA PHE A 263 -7.03 -26.34 -18.21
C PHE A 263 -7.99 -27.20 -17.40
N GLN A 264 -8.46 -26.74 -16.23
CA GLN A 264 -9.36 -27.54 -15.39
C GLN A 264 -10.70 -27.88 -16.07
N LYS A 265 -11.18 -27.02 -16.99
CA LYS A 265 -12.35 -27.29 -17.83
C LYS A 265 -11.99 -28.01 -19.13
N SER A 266 -10.90 -27.62 -19.80
CA SER A 266 -10.50 -28.24 -21.07
C SER A 266 -9.86 -29.63 -20.94
N ALA A 267 -9.53 -30.06 -19.72
CA ALA A 267 -8.97 -31.38 -19.41
C ALA A 267 -9.91 -32.24 -18.52
N GLY A 268 -11.19 -31.87 -18.38
CA GLY A 268 -12.20 -32.66 -17.65
C GLY A 268 -11.96 -32.82 -16.14
N LEU A 269 -11.05 -32.05 -15.53
CA LEU A 269 -10.66 -32.23 -14.13
C LEU A 269 -11.79 -31.89 -13.14
N GLU A 270 -12.67 -30.95 -13.49
CA GLU A 270 -13.88 -30.68 -12.70
C GLU A 270 -14.84 -31.89 -12.69
N GLU A 271 -14.91 -32.66 -13.78
CA GLU A 271 -15.78 -33.83 -13.92
C GLU A 271 -15.20 -35.03 -13.16
N ILE A 272 -13.88 -35.28 -13.28
CA ILE A 272 -13.16 -36.33 -12.56
C ILE A 272 -13.25 -36.10 -11.03
N GLU A 273 -13.15 -34.86 -10.56
CA GLU A 273 -13.26 -34.56 -9.13
C GLU A 273 -14.70 -34.73 -8.59
N GLN A 274 -15.72 -34.45 -9.40
CA GLN A 274 -17.12 -34.79 -9.08
C GLN A 274 -17.34 -36.32 -9.08
N GLU A 275 -16.74 -37.05 -10.00
CA GLU A 275 -16.87 -38.51 -10.07
C GLU A 275 -16.19 -39.21 -8.88
N LEU A 276 -15.04 -38.68 -8.41
CA LEU A 276 -14.33 -39.19 -7.23
C LEU A 276 -15.07 -38.87 -5.92
N THR A 277 -15.57 -37.64 -5.76
CA THR A 277 -16.28 -37.23 -4.54
C THR A 277 -17.65 -37.90 -4.41
N SER A 278 -18.40 -38.06 -5.50
CA SER A 278 -19.67 -38.81 -5.49
C SER A 278 -19.48 -40.29 -5.14
N LYS A 279 -18.40 -40.93 -5.60
CA LYS A 279 -18.05 -42.33 -5.25
C LYS A 279 -17.62 -42.52 -3.78
N GLN A 280 -17.28 -41.45 -3.05
CA GLN A 280 -16.96 -41.52 -1.61
C GLN A 280 -18.14 -41.20 -0.69
N GLY A 281 -19.22 -40.59 -1.18
CA GLY A 281 -20.42 -40.29 -0.39
C GLY A 281 -21.43 -41.44 -0.25
N GLY A 282 -21.14 -42.62 -0.80
CA GLY A 282 -22.07 -43.73 -0.94
C GLY A 282 -21.65 -45.01 -0.21
N ARG A 283 -21.45 -44.96 1.11
CA ARG A 283 -21.26 -46.16 1.96
C ARG A 283 -21.61 -45.93 3.42
#